data_AF-A0A8S2VRP0-F1
#
_entry.id   AF-A0A8S2VRP0-F1
#
_cell.length_a   1.000
_cell.length_b   1.000
_cell.length_c   1.000
_cell.angle_alpha   90.00
_cell.angle_beta   90.00
_cell.angle_gamma   90.00
#
_symmetry.space_group_name_H-M   'P 1'
#
loop_
_entity.id
_entity.type
_entity.pdbx_description
1 polymer ?
#
loop_
_entity_poly.entity_id
_entity_poly.type
_entity_poly.pdbx_seq_one_letter_code
_entity_poly.pdbx_strand_id
1 'polypeptide(L)'
;MAPEVAAVERKGGYNHLCDIWAVGITAIEFAELQPPMFDLHPMRALFLMSKSGFKPPLLKDKTKWSITFQNFVKYALTKNPKKRPAADRLLDHPFVQGNLSAQIARDLLDRVRNGTNNCYQERDDDEDDR
;
A
#
# COMPACT_ATOMS: atom_id res chain seq x y z
N MET A 1 9.24 0.73 2.18
CA MET A 1 10.24 0.04 3.03
C MET A 1 9.59 -0.48 4.31
N ALA A 2 10.11 -1.56 4.90
CA ALA A 2 9.70 -2.05 6.21
C ALA A 2 10.52 -1.39 7.36
N PRO A 3 10.03 -1.40 8.63
CA PRO A 3 10.74 -0.75 9.74
C PRO A 3 12.12 -1.33 10.04
N GLU A 4 12.32 -2.63 9.85
CA GLU A 4 13.62 -3.28 9.98
C GLU A 4 14.61 -2.89 8.88
N VAL A 5 14.12 -2.64 7.66
CA VAL A 5 14.94 -2.14 6.53
C VAL A 5 15.39 -0.70 6.81
N ALA A 6 14.50 0.13 7.34
CA ALA A 6 14.83 1.52 7.71
C ALA A 6 15.76 1.63 8.95
N ALA A 7 15.96 0.54 9.68
CA ALA A 7 16.77 0.50 10.90
C ALA A 7 17.93 -0.52 10.82
N VAL A 8 18.37 -0.88 9.60
CA VAL A 8 19.40 -1.91 9.37
C VAL A 8 20.66 -1.68 10.20
N GLU A 9 21.15 -0.44 10.28
CA GLU A 9 22.34 -0.09 11.07
C GLU A 9 22.20 -0.43 12.57
N ARG A 10 20.97 -0.45 13.11
CA ARG A 10 20.72 -0.74 14.54
C ARG A 10 20.22 -2.15 14.82
N LYS A 11 19.53 -2.79 13.87
CA LYS A 11 18.81 -4.05 14.09
C LYS A 11 19.41 -5.26 13.37
N GLY A 12 20.47 -5.07 12.59
CA GLY A 12 21.00 -6.08 11.68
C GLY A 12 20.25 -6.12 10.35
N GLY A 13 20.50 -7.14 9.54
CA GLY A 13 19.90 -7.28 8.21
C GLY A 13 18.38 -7.49 8.20
N TYR A 14 17.82 -7.55 6.99
CA TYR A 14 16.42 -7.89 6.72
C TYR A 14 16.33 -9.21 5.94
N ASN A 15 15.13 -9.75 5.82
CA ASN A 15 14.84 -10.94 5.02
C ASN A 15 13.62 -10.70 4.12
N HIS A 16 13.23 -11.71 3.35
CA HIS A 16 12.08 -11.67 2.42
C HIS A 16 10.75 -11.24 3.06
N LEU A 17 10.60 -11.27 4.39
CA LEU A 17 9.38 -10.77 5.04
C LEU A 17 9.22 -9.26 4.89
N CYS A 18 10.26 -8.51 4.51
CA CYS A 18 10.12 -7.09 4.16
C CYS A 18 9.20 -6.87 2.95
N ASP A 19 9.09 -7.85 2.06
CA ASP A 19 8.23 -7.78 0.88
C ASP A 19 6.76 -7.90 1.27
N ILE A 20 6.45 -8.68 2.31
CA ILE A 20 5.10 -8.78 2.88
C ILE A 20 4.66 -7.42 3.45
N TRP A 21 5.58 -6.69 4.09
CA TRP A 21 5.28 -5.33 4.52
C TRP A 21 5.03 -4.41 3.32
N ALA A 22 5.85 -4.51 2.26
CA ALA A 22 5.67 -3.74 1.04
C ALA A 22 4.29 -4.00 0.41
N VAL A 23 3.84 -5.25 0.33
CA VAL A 23 2.48 -5.62 -0.11
C VAL A 23 1.41 -4.89 0.72
N GLY A 24 1.55 -4.84 2.04
CA GLY A 24 0.63 -4.11 2.91
C GLY A 24 0.60 -2.59 2.63
N ILE A 25 1.75 -2.00 2.29
CA ILE A 25 1.84 -0.58 1.91
C ILE A 25 1.21 -0.35 0.52
N THR A 26 1.50 -1.21 -0.46
CA THR A 26 0.91 -1.15 -1.80
C THR A 26 -0.61 -1.34 -1.77
N ALA A 27 -1.12 -2.17 -0.87
CA ALA A 27 -2.55 -2.30 -0.66
C ALA A 27 -3.19 -0.97 -0.19
N ILE A 28 -2.54 -0.23 0.71
CA ILE A 28 -2.99 1.12 1.11
C ILE A 28 -2.87 2.08 -0.07
N GLU A 29 -1.77 2.04 -0.82
CA GLU A 29 -1.57 2.89 -1.99
C GLU A 29 -2.66 2.70 -3.05
N PHE A 30 -3.06 1.46 -3.37
CA PHE A 30 -4.18 1.22 -4.29
C PHE A 30 -5.53 1.69 -3.75
N ALA A 31 -5.70 1.72 -2.43
CA ALA A 31 -6.92 2.21 -1.79
C ALA A 31 -6.98 3.75 -1.71
N GLU A 32 -5.83 4.40 -1.51
CA GLU A 32 -5.74 5.83 -1.15
C GLU A 32 -4.95 6.66 -2.17
N LEU A 33 -4.56 6.05 -3.29
CA LEU A 33 -3.75 6.60 -4.39
C LEU A 33 -2.32 7.03 -4.01
N GLN A 34 -1.95 6.90 -2.74
CA GLN A 34 -0.63 7.26 -2.23
C GLN A 34 -0.25 6.37 -1.04
N PRO A 35 1.03 6.04 -0.86
CA PRO A 35 1.47 5.36 0.34
C PRO A 35 1.39 6.26 1.58
N PRO A 36 1.34 5.68 2.79
CA PRO A 36 1.44 6.46 4.02
C PRO A 36 2.74 7.28 4.06
N MET A 37 2.66 8.50 4.60
CA MET A 37 3.80 9.44 4.71
C MET A 37 4.35 9.94 3.37
N PHE A 38 3.58 9.87 2.28
CA PHE A 38 3.99 10.32 0.94
C PHE A 38 4.49 11.78 0.91
N ASP A 39 3.80 12.69 1.61
CA ASP A 39 4.15 14.13 1.62
C ASP A 39 5.40 14.46 2.47
N LEU A 40 5.95 13.49 3.21
CA LEU A 40 7.14 13.73 4.02
C LEU A 40 8.40 13.64 3.15
N HIS A 41 9.37 14.51 3.44
CA HIS A 41 10.72 14.35 2.89
C HIS A 41 11.24 12.91 3.15
N PRO A 42 11.83 12.20 2.16
CA PRO A 42 12.16 10.77 2.30
C PRO A 42 12.96 10.42 3.56
N MET A 43 13.95 11.25 3.91
CA MET A 43 14.75 11.08 5.13
C MET A 43 13.91 11.19 6.42
N ARG A 44 12.86 12.02 6.42
CA ARG A 44 11.96 12.15 7.57
C ARG A 44 11.10 10.90 7.73
N ALA A 45 10.59 10.33 6.64
CA ALA A 45 9.84 9.07 6.67
C ALA A 45 10.70 7.92 7.21
N LEU A 46 11.94 7.77 6.70
CA LEU A 46 12.90 6.77 7.18
C LEU A 46 13.19 6.93 8.68
N PHE A 47 13.47 8.16 9.12
CA PHE A 47 13.72 8.44 10.53
C PHE A 47 12.54 8.03 11.42
N LEU A 48 11.31 8.40 11.05
CA LEU A 48 10.10 8.04 11.79
C LEU A 48 9.90 6.53 11.86
N MET A 49 10.10 5.81 10.76
CA MET A 49 10.00 4.35 10.71
C MET A 49 11.02 3.64 11.60
N SER A 50 12.21 4.21 11.76
CA SER A 50 13.27 3.64 12.59
C SER A 50 13.01 3.74 14.10
N LYS A 51 12.02 4.54 14.53
CA LYS A 51 11.72 4.77 15.95
C LYS A 51 11.07 3.54 16.62
N SER A 52 11.43 3.31 17.88
CA SER A 52 10.83 2.25 18.71
C SER A 52 9.31 2.36 18.81
N GLY A 53 8.80 3.60 18.93
CA GLY A 53 7.37 3.92 19.00
C GLY A 53 6.63 3.98 17.66
N PHE A 54 7.29 3.68 16.52
CA PHE A 54 6.61 3.66 15.22
C PHE A 54 5.43 2.69 15.23
N LYS A 55 4.23 3.19 14.88
CA LYS A 55 3.02 2.40 14.74
C LYS A 55 2.81 2.08 13.26
N PRO A 56 2.47 0.82 12.90
CA PRO A 56 2.10 0.50 11.52
C PRO A 56 0.96 1.40 11.02
N PRO A 57 1.00 1.83 9.75
CA PRO A 57 -0.07 2.62 9.18
C PRO A 57 -1.35 1.80 9.05
N LEU A 58 -2.47 2.51 9.01
CA LEU A 58 -3.82 1.96 8.82
C LEU A 58 -4.49 2.74 7.69
N LEU A 59 -5.54 2.18 7.11
CA LEU A 59 -6.42 2.89 6.19
C LEU A 59 -7.05 4.10 6.90
N LYS A 60 -7.07 5.27 6.24
CA LYS A 60 -7.59 6.54 6.76
C LYS A 60 -9.10 6.46 7.00
N ASP A 61 -9.84 5.98 6.00
CA ASP A 61 -11.30 5.82 6.08
C ASP A 61 -11.65 4.35 6.37
N LYS A 62 -11.91 4.04 7.63
CA LYS A 62 -12.25 2.67 8.06
C LYS A 62 -13.67 2.25 7.66
N THR A 63 -14.53 3.19 7.29
CA THR A 63 -15.92 2.89 6.92
C THR A 63 -16.05 2.56 5.43
N LYS A 64 -15.17 3.10 4.59
CA LYS A 64 -15.11 2.81 3.15
C LYS A 64 -14.68 1.38 2.83
N TRP A 65 -13.88 0.75 3.68
CA TRP A 65 -13.22 -0.52 3.40
C TRP A 65 -13.79 -1.68 4.21
N SER A 66 -13.88 -2.87 3.61
CA SER A 66 -14.35 -4.06 4.32
C SER A 66 -13.44 -4.42 5.49
N ILE A 67 -14.02 -5.00 6.54
CA ILE A 67 -13.28 -5.48 7.72
C ILE A 67 -12.20 -6.50 7.30
N THR A 68 -12.51 -7.35 6.32
CA THR A 68 -11.58 -8.33 5.77
C THR A 68 -10.36 -7.66 5.14
N PHE A 69 -10.54 -6.57 4.38
CA PHE A 69 -9.42 -5.83 3.81
C PHE A 69 -8.59 -5.10 4.88
N GLN A 70 -9.26 -4.47 5.85
CA GLN A 70 -8.58 -3.83 6.98
C GLN A 70 -7.71 -4.82 7.77
N ASN A 71 -8.22 -6.04 8.00
CA ASN A 71 -7.50 -7.10 8.67
C ASN A 71 -6.31 -7.62 7.84
N PHE A 72 -6.45 -7.73 6.52
CA PHE A 72 -5.35 -8.09 5.62
C PHE A 72 -4.19 -7.10 5.72
N VAL A 73 -4.49 -5.80 5.62
CA VAL A 73 -3.50 -4.71 5.75
C VAL A 73 -2.82 -4.78 7.12
N LYS A 74 -3.59 -4.95 8.20
CA LYS A 74 -3.04 -5.09 9.56
C LYS A 74 -2.14 -6.32 9.69
N TYR A 75 -2.50 -7.43 9.06
CA TYR A 75 -1.74 -8.69 9.12
C TYR A 75 -0.40 -8.58 8.39
N ALA A 76 -0.41 -8.04 7.16
CA ALA A 76 0.78 -7.76 6.37
C ALA A 76 1.71 -6.73 7.05
N LEU A 77 1.15 -5.69 7.67
CA LEU A 77 1.88 -4.63 8.37
C LEU A 77 2.23 -4.97 9.82
N THR A 78 2.54 -6.24 10.09
CA THR A 78 3.07 -6.66 11.39
C THR A 78 4.49 -6.13 11.56
N LYS A 79 4.68 -5.19 12.49
CA LYS A 79 5.98 -4.52 12.73
C LYS A 79 7.11 -5.47 13.08
N ASN A 80 6.84 -6.47 13.92
CA ASN A 80 7.87 -7.45 14.30
C ASN A 80 8.03 -8.47 13.16
N PRO A 81 9.16 -8.49 12.44
CA PRO A 81 9.35 -9.40 11.30
C PRO A 81 9.21 -10.87 11.72
N LYS A 82 9.62 -11.24 12.94
CA LYS A 82 9.47 -12.62 13.45
C LYS A 82 8.02 -13.08 13.62
N LYS A 83 7.08 -12.13 13.71
CA LYS A 83 5.64 -12.40 13.82
C LYS A 83 4.87 -12.08 12.53
N ARG A 84 5.54 -11.51 11.53
CA ARG A 84 4.92 -11.17 10.24
C ARG A 84 4.70 -12.47 9.47
N PRO A 85 3.52 -12.68 8.87
CA PRO A 85 3.28 -13.87 8.06
C PRO A 85 4.24 -13.93 6.88
N ALA A 86 4.64 -15.15 6.51
CA ALA A 86 5.25 -15.40 5.21
C ALA A 86 4.19 -15.41 4.10
N ALA A 87 4.64 -15.43 2.84
CA ALA A 87 3.76 -15.30 1.68
C ALA A 87 2.71 -16.41 1.61
N ASP A 88 3.09 -17.64 1.89
CA ASP A 88 2.19 -18.81 1.98
C ASP A 88 1.03 -18.56 2.96
N ARG A 89 1.33 -18.05 4.16
CA ARG A 89 0.31 -17.71 5.17
C ARG A 89 -0.53 -16.51 4.80
N LEU A 90 0.05 -15.55 4.08
CA LEU A 90 -0.70 -14.38 3.61
C LEU A 90 -1.70 -14.78 2.49
N LEU A 91 -1.34 -15.77 1.66
CA LEU A 91 -2.23 -16.34 0.65
C LEU A 91 -3.44 -17.02 1.28
N ASP A 92 -3.33 -17.61 2.48
CA ASP A 92 -4.47 -18.20 3.19
C ASP A 92 -5.46 -17.15 3.76
N HIS A 93 -5.15 -15.85 3.69
CA HIS A 93 -5.98 -14.82 4.28
C HIS A 93 -7.33 -14.66 3.52
N PRO A 94 -8.48 -14.54 4.19
CA PRO A 94 -9.80 -14.49 3.53
C PRO A 94 -9.96 -13.37 2.47
N PHE A 95 -9.17 -12.30 2.58
CA PHE A 95 -9.17 -11.21 1.60
C PHE A 95 -8.75 -11.66 0.19
N VAL A 96 -7.78 -12.58 0.10
CA VAL A 96 -7.22 -13.04 -1.18
C VAL A 96 -7.74 -14.42 -1.60
N GLN A 97 -8.47 -15.10 -0.71
CA GLN A 97 -9.17 -16.36 -0.98
C GLN A 97 -10.58 -16.17 -1.57
N GLY A 98 -11.01 -14.93 -1.79
CA GLY A 98 -12.27 -14.64 -2.48
C GLY A 98 -12.25 -15.03 -3.97
N ASN A 99 -13.37 -14.84 -4.65
CA ASN A 99 -13.46 -15.09 -6.10
C ASN A 99 -12.74 -13.96 -6.88
N LEU A 100 -11.40 -14.05 -6.92
CA LEU A 100 -10.54 -13.16 -7.66
C LEU A 100 -10.25 -13.75 -9.04
N SER A 101 -10.47 -12.96 -10.08
CA SER A 101 -10.13 -13.34 -11.44
C SER A 101 -9.42 -12.20 -12.17
N ALA A 102 -8.67 -12.55 -13.21
CA ALA A 102 -8.03 -11.57 -14.09
C ALA A 102 -9.03 -10.60 -14.75
N GLN A 103 -10.35 -10.91 -14.72
CA GLN A 103 -11.37 -10.02 -15.24
C GLN A 103 -11.39 -8.67 -14.54
N ILE A 104 -11.16 -8.62 -13.24
CA ILE A 104 -11.13 -7.37 -12.46
C ILE A 104 -10.04 -6.43 -13.02
N ALA A 105 -8.87 -6.97 -13.37
CA ALA A 105 -7.79 -6.20 -13.97
C ALA A 105 -8.10 -5.78 -15.41
N ARG A 106 -8.75 -6.65 -16.20
CA ARG A 106 -9.20 -6.31 -17.56
C ARG A 106 -10.20 -5.16 -17.55
N ASP A 107 -11.17 -5.19 -16.64
CA ASP A 107 -12.16 -4.12 -16.49
C ASP A 107 -11.49 -2.78 -16.14
N LEU A 108 -10.43 -2.82 -15.32
CA LEU A 108 -9.64 -1.62 -15.00
C LEU A 108 -8.88 -1.10 -16.24
N LEU A 109 -8.26 -1.99 -17.02
CA LEU A 109 -7.57 -1.63 -18.26
C LEU A 109 -8.53 -1.01 -19.29
N ASP A 110 -9.73 -1.57 -19.43
CA ASP A 110 -10.76 -1.05 -20.33
C ASP A 110 -11.23 0.35 -19.90
N ARG A 111 -11.38 0.60 -18.58
CA ARG A 111 -11.67 1.94 -18.06
C ARG A 111 -10.58 2.95 -18.38
N VAL A 112 -9.31 2.56 -18.29
CA VAL A 112 -8.20 3.43 -18.67
C VAL A 112 -8.25 3.72 -20.17
N ARG A 113 -8.40 2.69 -21.02
CA ARG A 113 -8.43 2.83 -22.47
C ARG A 113 -9.59 3.69 -22.98
N ASN A 114 -10.76 3.58 -22.34
CA ASN A 114 -11.96 4.31 -22.74
C ASN A 114 -12.04 5.68 -22.06
N GLY A 115 -11.48 5.81 -20.85
CA GLY A 115 -11.47 7.06 -20.06
C GLY A 115 -10.40 8.06 -20.50
N THR A 116 -9.33 7.63 -21.19
CA THR A 116 -8.36 8.55 -21.80
C THR A 116 -9.00 9.47 -22.84
N ASN A 117 -10.11 9.09 -23.47
CA ASN A 117 -10.79 9.99 -24.41
C ASN A 117 -11.52 11.16 -23.73
N ASN A 118 -11.82 11.09 -22.43
CA ASN A 118 -12.55 12.15 -21.71
C ASN A 118 -11.64 13.03 -20.82
N CYS A 119 -10.50 12.51 -20.35
CA CYS A 119 -9.64 13.21 -19.38
C CYS A 119 -8.64 14.20 -20.01
N TYR A 120 -8.32 14.04 -21.30
CA TYR A 120 -7.50 15.02 -22.03
C TYR A 120 -8.32 16.19 -22.59
N GLN A 121 -9.63 16.04 -22.71
CA GLN A 121 -10.48 17.07 -23.33
C GLN A 121 -10.86 18.20 -22.36
N GLU A 122 -10.84 17.95 -21.03
CA GLU A 122 -11.12 18.99 -20.02
C GLU A 122 -9.88 19.84 -19.65
N ARG A 123 -8.68 19.49 -20.12
CA ARG A 123 -7.45 20.17 -19.69
C ARG A 123 -6.89 21.18 -20.69
N ASP A 124 -7.41 21.21 -21.91
CA ASP A 124 -6.94 22.09 -23.00
C ASP A 124 -7.80 23.36 -23.17
N ASP A 125 -8.92 23.51 -22.45
CA ASP A 125 -9.85 24.65 -22.61
C ASP A 125 -9.60 25.81 -21.61
N ASP A 126 -8.63 25.70 -20.69
CA ASP A 126 -8.40 26.70 -19.62
C ASP A 126 -7.11 27.55 -19.76
N GLU A 127 -6.34 27.44 -20.86
CA GLU A 127 -5.09 28.20 -21.07
C GLU A 127 -5.11 29.21 -22.24
N ASP A 128 -6.22 29.94 -22.46
CA ASP A 128 -6.27 31.00 -23.49
C ASP A 128 -6.95 32.31 -23.04
N ASP A 129 -6.79 32.71 -21.78
CA ASP A 129 -7.09 34.10 -21.35
C ASP A 129 -6.30 34.51 -20.10
N ARG A 130 -5.07 35.03 -20.29
CA ARG A 130 -4.43 36.06 -19.44
C ARG A 130 -3.12 36.62 -20.00
#